data_AF-A0A7C7KVD7-F1
#
_entry.id   AF-A0A7C7KVD7-F1
#
_cell.length_a   1.000
_cell.length_b   1.000
_cell.length_c   1.000
_cell.angle_alpha   90.00
_cell.angle_beta   90.00
_cell.angle_gamma   90.00
#
_symmetry.space_group_name_H-M   'P 1'
#
loop_
_entity.id
_entity.type
_entity.pdbx_description
1 polymer ?
#
loop_
_entity_poly.entity_id
_entity_poly.type
_entity_poly.pdbx_seq_one_letter_code
_entity_poly.pdbx_strand_id
1 'polypeptide(L)' 'MVFEDLGLSPEVLKAVEEVGYSTPTPIQEKAIPVVLMGRDVLGCAQTGTG' A
#
# COMPACT_ATOMS: atom_id res chain seq x y z
N MET A 1 6.08 -9.34 2.54
CA MET A 1 4.70 -9.14 2.05
C MET A 1 4.82 -8.39 0.73
N VAL A 2 4.05 -8.72 -0.28
CA VAL A 2 4.04 -8.01 -1.58
C VAL A 2 2.75 -7.21 -1.74
N PHE A 3 2.70 -6.26 -2.68
CA PHE A 3 1.50 -5.46 -2.90
C PHE A 3 0.25 -6.28 -3.25
N GLU A 4 0.43 -7.44 -3.88
CA GLU A 4 -0.63 -8.40 -4.23
C GLU A 4 -1.35 -8.94 -2.98
N ASP A 5 -0.65 -9.00 -1.84
CA ASP A 5 -1.22 -9.47 -0.56
C ASP A 5 -2.17 -8.43 0.07
N LEU A 6 -2.17 -7.17 -0.41
CA LEU A 6 -2.86 -6.05 0.24
C LEU A 6 -4.30 -5.83 -0.24
N GLY A 7 -4.79 -6.63 -1.20
CA GLY A 7 -6.16 -6.53 -1.70
C GLY A 7 -6.41 -5.37 -2.67
N LEU A 8 -5.35 -4.86 -3.31
CA LEU A 8 -5.44 -3.83 -4.34
C LEU A 8 -6.07 -4.38 -5.63
N SER A 9 -6.67 -3.49 -6.43
CA SER A 9 -7.23 -3.89 -7.72
C SER A 9 -6.11 -4.27 -8.72
N PRO A 10 -6.41 -5.11 -9.72
CA PRO A 10 -5.42 -5.49 -10.74
C PRO A 10 -4.80 -4.29 -11.48
N GLU A 11 -5.58 -3.23 -11.69
CA GLU A 11 -5.12 -2.01 -12.35
C GLU A 11 -4.07 -1.26 -11.52
N VAL A 12 -4.26 -1.18 -10.20
CA VAL A 12 -3.30 -0.56 -9.29
C VAL A 12 -2.05 -1.41 -9.16
N LEU A 13 -2.19 -2.73 -9.05
CA LEU A 13 -1.04 -3.66 -8.98
C LEU A 13 -0.15 -3.54 -10.22
N LYS A 14 -0.76 -3.49 -11.41
CA LYS A 14 -0.03 -3.27 -12.66
C LYS A 14 0.76 -1.96 -12.65
N ALA A 15 0.14 -0.86 -12.21
CA ALA A 15 0.82 0.43 -12.15
C ALA A 15 1.99 0.44 -11.14
N VAL A 16 1.81 -0.21 -9.99
CA VAL A 16 2.84 -0.36 -8.95
C VAL A 16 4.04 -1.17 -9.50
N GLU A 17 3.78 -2.24 -10.23
CA GLU A 17 4.80 -3.06 -10.88
C GLU A 17 5.55 -2.29 -11.98
N GLU A 18 4.84 -1.54 -12.84
CA GLU A 18 5.43 -0.72 -13.91
C GLU A 18 6.41 0.33 -13.39
N VAL A 19 6.16 0.86 -12.18
CA VAL A 19 7.04 1.82 -11.49
C VAL A 19 8.19 1.11 -10.76
N GLY A 20 8.17 -0.23 -10.68
CA GLY A 20 9.21 -1.04 -10.07
C GLY A 20 9.08 -1.21 -8.57
N TYR A 21 7.90 -0.92 -7.99
CA TYR A 21 7.64 -1.15 -6.59
C TYR A 21 7.18 -2.59 -6.35
N SER A 22 7.97 -3.35 -5.60
CA SER A 22 7.69 -4.77 -5.32
C SER A 22 7.25 -5.01 -3.88
N THR A 23 7.80 -4.24 -2.94
CA THR A 23 7.56 -4.41 -1.51
C THR A 23 6.95 -3.13 -0.94
N PRO A 24 5.75 -3.20 -0.34
CA PRO A 24 5.15 -2.07 0.35
C PRO A 24 5.99 -1.65 1.56
N THR A 25 6.00 -0.36 1.86
CA THR A 25 6.64 0.15 3.07
C THR A 25 5.82 -0.19 4.32
N PRO A 26 6.41 -0.14 5.54
CA PRO A 26 5.68 -0.50 6.75
C PRO A 26 4.41 0.32 7.01
N ILE A 27 4.34 1.57 6.53
CA ILE A 27 3.13 2.38 6.64
C ILE A 27 2.07 1.95 5.62
N GLN A 28 2.48 1.59 4.40
CA GLN A 28 1.59 1.09 3.36
C GLN A 28 0.98 -0.26 3.74
N GLU A 29 1.79 -1.22 4.20
CA GLU A 29 1.34 -2.53 4.68
C GLU A 29 0.25 -2.43 5.75
N LYS A 30 0.39 -1.47 6.67
CA LYS A 30 -0.55 -1.27 7.78
C LYS A 30 -1.77 -0.46 7.39
N ALA A 31 -1.62 0.52 6.51
CA ALA A 31 -2.68 1.46 6.18
C ALA A 31 -3.60 0.95 5.06
N ILE A 32 -3.04 0.37 3.99
CA ILE A 32 -3.80 0.01 2.79
C ILE A 32 -5.00 -0.90 3.12
N PRO A 33 -4.86 -2.00 3.88
CA PRO A 33 -6.02 -2.85 4.22
C PRO A 33 -7.10 -2.09 4.99
N VAL A 34 -6.72 -1.17 5.88
CA VAL A 34 -7.68 -0.40 6.69
C VAL A 34 -8.45 0.61 5.85
N VAL A 35 -7.76 1.28 4.92
CA VAL A 35 -8.39 2.21 3.97
C VAL A 35 -9.34 1.45 3.03
N LEU A 36 -8.96 0.28 2.55
CA LEU A 36 -9.82 -0.56 1.68
C LEU A 36 -11.08 -1.06 2.39
N MET A 37 -11.06 -1.16 3.72
CA MET A 37 -12.25 -1.43 4.54
C MET A 37 -13.18 -0.21 4.68
N GLY A 38 -12.86 0.94 4.07
CA GLY A 38 -13.65 2.17 4.15
C GLY A 38 -13.59 2.85 5.53
N ARG A 39 -12.54 2.59 6.30
CA ARG A 39 -12.36 3.16 7.64
C ARG A 39 -11.41 4.35 7.61
N ASP A 40 -11.63 5.28 8.54
CA ASP A 40 -10.71 6.39 8.78
C ASP A 40 -9.35 5.88 9.30
N VAL A 41 -8.27 6.52 8.85
CA VAL A 41 -6.89 6.18 9.23
C VAL A 41 -6.13 7.45 9.58
N LEU A 42 -5.42 7.42 10.72
CA LEU A 42 -4.38 8.39 11.05
C LEU A 42 -3.03 7.69 10.96
N GLY A 43 -2.25 8.02 9.93
CA GLY A 43 -0.90 7.51 9.72
C GLY A 43 0.16 8.49 10.21
N CYS A 44 1.16 8.01 10.95
CA CYS A 44 2.35 8.77 11.32
C CYS A 44 3.58 8.00 10.85
N ALA A 45 4.36 8.60 9.96
CA ALA A 45 5.55 8.00 9.38
C ALA A 45 6.58 9.08 9.06
N GLN A 46 7.85 8.70 8.94
CA GLN A 46 8.94 9.62 8.61
C GLN A 46 8.88 9.99 7.11
N THR A 47 9.33 11.19 6.74
CA THR A 47 9.45 11.55 5.32
C THR A 47 10.33 10.56 4.56
N GLY A 48 9.93 10.19 3.35
CA GLY A 48 10.63 9.21 2.50
C GLY A 48 10.28 7.75 2.75
N THR A 49 9.30 7.46 3.64
CA THR A 49 8.82 6.09 3.90
C THR A 49 7.54 5.72 3.14
N GLY A 50 7.12 6.55 2.20
CA GLY A 50 5.97 6.31 1.32
C GLY A 50 6.47 5.94 -0.05
#